data_AF-A0A419HE90-F1
#
_entry.id   AF-A0A419HE90-F1
#
_cell.length_a   1.000
_cell.length_b   1.000
_cell.length_c   1.000
_cell.angle_alpha   90.00
_cell.angle_beta   90.00
_cell.angle_gamma   90.00
#
_symmetry.space_group_name_H-M   'P 1'
#
loop_
_entity.id
_entity.type
_entity.pdbx_description
1 polymer ?
#
loop_
_entity_poly.entity_id
_entity_poly.type
_entity_poly.pdbx_seq_one_letter_code
_entity_poly.pdbx_strand_id
1 'polypeptide(L)'
;MNNRYDTEDQAPDGYKVVAEHFPLDGPYSEDHTRAAATAIAELVRYLNHATQRTTSDAVPYASVAGSVASNLSATLHGMKQLADQIGRHAEQWATEPGIRHDGGEDPAVALYEAVAELKKAGKQSVNLGETFNHAASYLHRIGHDS
;
A
#
# COMPACT_ATOMS: atom_id res chain seq x y z
N MET A 1 33.64 3.78 33.67
CA MET A 1 32.20 4.11 33.59
C MET A 1 31.92 4.48 32.15
N ASN A 2 31.43 3.52 31.35
CA ASN A 2 31.05 3.78 29.95
C ASN A 2 29.56 4.11 29.92
N ASN A 3 29.27 5.29 29.39
CA ASN A 3 27.94 5.85 29.19
C ASN A 3 27.16 4.95 28.22
N ARG A 4 26.23 4.12 28.73
CA ARG A 4 25.26 3.33 27.96
C ARG A 4 23.89 4.01 28.01
N TYR A 5 23.83 5.25 27.55
CA TYR A 5 22.57 5.89 27.21
C TYR A 5 22.62 6.28 25.74
N ASP A 6 21.48 6.09 25.08
CA ASP A 6 21.13 6.58 23.74
C ASP A 6 21.34 5.63 22.55
N THR A 7 20.73 4.45 22.64
CA THR A 7 19.89 3.99 21.54
C THR A 7 18.49 3.80 22.10
N GLU A 8 17.78 4.91 22.35
CA GLU A 8 16.33 4.83 22.40
C GLU A 8 15.89 4.18 21.08
N ASP A 9 15.11 3.12 21.20
CA ASP A 9 14.55 2.31 20.13
C ASP A 9 13.55 3.18 19.36
N GLN A 10 14.06 4.14 18.57
CA GLN A 10 13.23 5.02 17.77
C GLN A 10 12.50 4.18 16.74
N ALA A 11 11.18 4.28 16.74
CA ALA A 11 10.35 3.67 15.72
C ALA A 11 10.88 4.06 14.32
N PRO A 12 10.92 3.11 13.37
CA PRO A 12 11.43 3.39 12.04
C PRO A 12 10.62 4.51 11.40
N ASP A 13 11.33 5.52 10.87
CA ASP A 13 10.74 6.56 10.04
C ASP A 13 10.37 5.94 8.69
N GLY A 14 9.08 5.73 8.46
CA GLY A 14 8.56 5.10 7.24
C GLY A 14 9.02 5.79 5.95
N TYR A 15 9.22 7.11 5.95
CA TYR A 15 9.74 7.82 4.79
C TYR A 15 11.19 7.47 4.51
N LYS A 16 12.02 7.37 5.56
CA LYS A 16 13.42 6.95 5.41
C LYS A 16 13.52 5.50 4.95
N VAL A 17 12.71 4.61 5.52
CA VAL A 17 12.65 3.20 5.08
C VAL A 17 12.35 3.11 3.58
N VAL A 18 11.37 3.88 3.09
CA VAL A 18 11.06 3.93 1.66
C VAL A 18 12.21 4.57 0.88
N ALA A 19 12.77 5.70 1.31
CA ALA A 19 13.84 6.38 0.58
C ALA A 19 15.13 5.55 0.47
N GLU A 20 15.45 4.75 1.49
CA GLU A 20 16.65 3.90 1.54
C GLU A 20 16.53 2.66 0.65
N HIS A 21 15.34 2.08 0.53
CA HIS A 21 15.13 0.81 -0.19
C HIS A 21 14.38 0.94 -1.52
N PHE A 22 13.58 1.99 -1.69
CA PHE A 22 12.70 2.23 -2.84
C PHE A 22 12.71 3.72 -3.23
N PRO A 23 13.86 4.27 -3.67
CA PRO A 23 13.99 5.69 -3.97
C PRO A 23 12.98 6.11 -5.05
N LEU A 24 12.21 7.16 -4.75
CA LEU A 24 11.14 7.63 -5.64
C LEU A 24 11.65 8.20 -6.96
N ASP A 25 12.93 8.60 -7.05
CA ASP A 25 13.55 9.11 -8.27
C ASP A 25 14.33 8.02 -9.05
N GLY A 26 14.24 6.76 -8.62
CA GLY A 26 14.90 5.61 -9.25
C GLY A 26 16.32 5.34 -8.74
N PRO A 27 17.03 4.35 -9.32
CA PRO A 27 16.65 3.59 -10.51
C PRO A 27 15.52 2.58 -10.25
N TYR A 28 14.57 2.47 -11.18
CA TYR A 28 13.54 1.44 -11.16
C TYR A 28 14.00 0.17 -11.88
N SER A 29 13.63 -0.99 -11.36
CA SER A 29 13.87 -2.29 -11.98
C SER A 29 12.68 -3.22 -11.75
N GLU A 30 12.61 -4.30 -12.53
CA GLU A 30 11.61 -5.36 -12.35
C GLU A 30 11.65 -5.94 -10.93
N ASP A 31 12.84 -6.26 -10.44
CA ASP A 31 13.06 -6.80 -9.09
C ASP A 31 12.66 -5.80 -8.01
N HIS A 32 13.04 -4.51 -8.15
CA HIS A 32 12.62 -3.47 -7.19
C HIS A 32 11.11 -3.27 -7.20
N THR A 33 10.47 -3.31 -8.36
CA THR A 33 9.01 -3.15 -8.48
C THR A 33 8.26 -4.29 -7.80
N ARG A 34 8.72 -5.54 -7.99
CA ARG A 34 8.16 -6.70 -7.28
C ARG A 34 8.41 -6.64 -5.77
N ALA A 35 9.62 -6.31 -5.37
CA ALA A 35 9.98 -6.19 -3.96
C ALA A 35 9.14 -5.12 -3.25
N ALA A 36 8.85 -3.98 -3.90
CA ALA A 36 7.98 -2.95 -3.36
C ALA A 36 6.54 -3.47 -3.14
N ALA A 37 5.98 -4.21 -4.10
CA ALA A 37 4.66 -4.81 -3.96
C ALA A 37 4.62 -5.85 -2.82
N THR A 38 5.66 -6.68 -2.69
CA THR A 38 5.80 -7.61 -1.56
C THR A 38 5.90 -6.86 -0.23
N ALA A 39 6.67 -5.77 -0.17
CA ALA A 39 6.80 -4.96 1.05
C ALA A 39 5.45 -4.41 1.52
N ILE A 40 4.58 -3.94 0.61
CA ILE A 40 3.22 -3.50 0.97
C ILE A 40 2.43 -4.64 1.63
N ALA A 41 2.45 -5.85 1.06
CA ALA A 41 1.75 -7.00 1.63
C ALA A 41 2.27 -7.37 3.03
N GLU A 42 3.59 -7.32 3.21
CA GLU A 42 4.25 -7.60 4.50
C GLU A 42 3.97 -6.53 5.56
N LEU A 43 3.89 -5.25 5.17
CA LEU A 43 3.49 -4.16 6.06
C LEU A 43 2.04 -4.32 6.52
N VAL A 44 1.13 -4.72 5.62
CA VAL A 44 -0.26 -5.03 6.01
C VAL A 44 -0.30 -6.22 6.98
N ARG A 45 0.50 -7.26 6.74
CA ARG A 45 0.63 -8.41 7.64
C ARG A 45 1.12 -7.98 9.03
N TYR A 46 2.12 -7.11 9.08
CA TYR A 46 2.62 -6.52 10.33
C TYR A 46 1.51 -5.73 11.05
N LEU A 47 0.80 -4.84 10.35
CA LEU A 47 -0.30 -4.06 10.92
C LEU A 47 -1.41 -4.95 11.49
N ASN A 48 -1.76 -6.04 10.80
CA ASN A 48 -2.74 -7.01 11.29
C ASN A 48 -2.26 -7.67 12.59
N HIS A 49 -0.99 -8.05 12.70
CA HIS A 49 -0.42 -8.60 13.93
C HIS A 49 -0.37 -7.58 15.06
N ALA A 50 0.05 -6.34 14.76
CA ALA A 50 0.14 -5.26 15.74
C ALA A 50 -1.22 -4.90 16.34
N THR A 51 -2.28 -4.98 15.54
CA THR A 51 -3.66 -4.63 15.92
C THR A 51 -4.50 -5.81 16.39
N GLN A 52 -3.99 -7.05 16.32
CA GLN A 52 -4.75 -8.25 16.66
C GLN A 52 -5.26 -8.28 18.11
N ARG A 53 -4.53 -7.67 19.05
CA ARG A 53 -4.88 -7.65 20.47
C ARG A 53 -5.39 -6.27 20.87
N THR A 54 -6.57 -6.22 21.48
CA THR A 54 -7.18 -4.98 21.97
C THR A 54 -6.44 -4.34 23.15
N THR A 55 -5.57 -5.09 23.81
CA THR A 55 -4.69 -4.62 24.90
C THR A 55 -3.26 -4.35 24.42
N SER A 56 -3.04 -4.22 23.11
CA SER A 56 -1.72 -4.02 22.52
C SER A 56 -1.25 -2.57 22.69
N ASP A 57 -0.03 -2.39 23.19
CA ASP A 57 0.63 -1.08 23.23
C ASP A 57 0.88 -0.48 21.84
N ALA A 58 0.64 -1.25 20.76
CA ALA A 58 0.80 -0.78 19.38
C ALA A 58 -0.29 0.21 18.92
N VAL A 59 -1.51 0.15 19.50
CA VAL A 59 -2.60 1.10 19.22
C VAL A 59 -3.24 1.55 20.53
N PRO A 60 -2.52 2.34 21.35
CA PRO A 60 -2.94 2.65 22.71
C PRO A 60 -4.09 3.67 22.76
N TYR A 61 -4.28 4.46 21.70
CA TYR A 61 -5.28 5.54 21.65
C TYR A 61 -6.03 5.55 20.32
N ALA A 62 -7.27 6.08 20.34
CA ALA A 62 -8.07 6.25 19.13
C ALA A 62 -7.40 7.18 18.10
N SER A 63 -6.62 8.17 18.54
CA SER A 63 -5.83 9.03 17.65
C SER A 63 -4.76 8.27 16.86
N VAL A 64 -4.14 7.25 17.46
CA VAL A 64 -3.20 6.34 16.78
C VAL A 64 -3.95 5.50 15.75
N ALA A 65 -5.09 4.90 16.12
CA ALA A 65 -5.95 4.17 15.20
C ALA A 65 -6.41 5.04 14.01
N GLY A 66 -6.79 6.30 14.28
CA GLY A 66 -7.17 7.25 13.24
C GLY A 66 -6.01 7.60 12.30
N SER A 67 -4.79 7.71 12.83
CA SER A 67 -3.59 7.94 12.01
C SER A 67 -3.26 6.74 11.12
N VAL A 68 -3.41 5.51 11.63
CA VAL A 68 -3.30 4.29 10.81
C VAL A 68 -4.37 4.28 9.71
N ALA A 69 -5.63 4.55 10.05
CA ALA A 69 -6.73 4.59 9.09
C ALA A 69 -6.54 5.67 8.01
N SER A 70 -6.03 6.85 8.37
CA SER A 70 -5.73 7.92 7.41
C SER A 70 -4.61 7.54 6.43
N ASN A 71 -3.54 6.89 6.91
CA ASN A 71 -2.48 6.39 6.04
C ASN A 71 -2.95 5.26 5.10
N LEU A 72 -3.82 4.37 5.58
CA LEU A 72 -4.46 3.35 4.75
C LEU A 72 -5.36 3.98 3.68
N SER A 73 -6.10 5.03 4.03
CA SER A 73 -6.88 5.83 3.06
C SER A 73 -5.97 6.41 1.96
N ALA A 74 -4.88 7.09 2.31
CA ALA A 74 -3.93 7.63 1.35
C ALA A 74 -3.33 6.54 0.44
N THR A 75 -2.98 5.38 1.03
CA THR A 75 -2.48 4.22 0.28
C THR A 75 -3.51 3.75 -0.75
N LEU A 76 -4.77 3.58 -0.35
CA LEU A 76 -5.87 3.12 -1.20
C LEU A 76 -6.21 4.11 -2.32
N HIS A 77 -6.10 5.42 -2.07
CA HIS A 77 -6.21 6.43 -3.14
C HIS A 77 -5.06 6.29 -4.16
N GLY A 78 -3.84 6.04 -3.70
CA GLY A 78 -2.69 5.75 -4.56
C GLY A 78 -2.85 4.48 -5.40
N MET A 79 -3.53 3.45 -4.89
CA MET A 79 -3.77 2.19 -5.61
C MET A 79 -4.53 2.38 -6.93
N LYS A 80 -5.40 3.38 -7.04
CA LYS A 80 -6.06 3.69 -8.32
C LYS A 80 -5.03 4.08 -9.37
N GLN A 81 -4.10 4.97 -9.03
CA GLN A 81 -3.06 5.42 -9.96
C GLN A 81 -2.15 4.26 -10.36
N LEU A 82 -1.78 3.40 -9.40
CA LEU A 82 -0.99 2.20 -9.67
C LEU A 82 -1.73 1.23 -10.62
N ALA A 83 -3.02 0.98 -10.38
CA ALA A 83 -3.84 0.14 -11.25
C ALA A 83 -3.96 0.70 -12.67
N ASP A 84 -4.14 2.02 -12.81
CA ASP A 84 -4.17 2.69 -14.12
C ASP A 84 -2.81 2.57 -14.85
N GLN A 85 -1.69 2.66 -14.12
CA GLN A 85 -0.35 2.49 -14.66
C GLN A 85 -0.11 1.06 -15.17
N ILE A 86 -0.44 0.05 -14.37
CA ILE A 86 -0.35 -1.36 -14.77
C ILE A 86 -1.27 -1.65 -15.96
N GLY A 87 -2.49 -1.10 -15.94
CA GLY A 87 -3.44 -1.24 -17.05
C GLY A 87 -2.90 -0.71 -18.38
N ARG A 88 -2.19 0.44 -18.36
CA ARG A 88 -1.55 0.96 -19.58
C ARG A 88 -0.43 0.07 -20.11
N HIS A 89 0.33 -0.57 -19.23
CA HIS A 89 1.33 -1.57 -19.66
C HIS A 89 0.66 -2.79 -20.28
N ALA A 90 -0.44 -3.28 -19.69
CA ALA A 90 -1.21 -4.38 -20.28
C ALA A 90 -1.83 -4.02 -21.64
N GLU A 91 -2.34 -2.80 -21.81
CA GLU A 91 -2.83 -2.29 -23.10
C GLU A 91 -1.70 -2.23 -24.16
N GLN A 92 -0.46 -1.88 -23.76
CA GLN A 92 0.70 -1.90 -24.66
C GLN A 92 1.07 -3.32 -25.09
N TRP A 93 1.17 -4.24 -24.13
CA TRP A 93 1.44 -5.66 -24.36
C TRP A 93 0.45 -6.31 -25.33
N ALA A 94 -0.82 -5.89 -25.31
CA ALA A 94 -1.83 -6.43 -26.22
C ALA A 94 -1.54 -6.14 -27.71
N THR A 95 -0.64 -5.19 -27.99
CA THR A 95 -0.21 -4.83 -29.35
C THR A 95 1.17 -5.37 -29.71
N GLU A 96 1.87 -6.01 -28.76
CA GLU A 96 3.25 -6.47 -28.96
C GLU A 96 3.32 -7.81 -29.73
N PRO A 97 4.12 -7.89 -30.80
CA PRO A 97 4.37 -9.15 -31.48
C PRO A 97 5.07 -10.16 -30.56
N GLY A 98 4.51 -11.37 -30.44
CA GLY A 98 5.16 -12.47 -29.74
C GLY A 98 4.63 -12.76 -28.33
N ILE A 99 3.65 -12.01 -27.84
CA ILE A 99 2.92 -12.38 -26.63
C ILE A 99 2.13 -13.68 -26.88
N ARG A 100 2.17 -14.57 -25.90
CA ARG A 100 1.48 -15.85 -25.91
C ARG A 100 0.72 -16.04 -24.61
N HIS A 101 -0.40 -16.75 -24.70
CA HIS A 101 -1.19 -17.16 -23.56
C HIS A 101 -1.03 -18.66 -23.39
N ASP A 102 -0.61 -19.11 -22.21
CA ASP A 102 -0.28 -20.53 -21.96
C ASP A 102 -1.49 -21.46 -22.14
N GLY A 103 -2.71 -20.94 -21.99
CA GLY A 103 -3.97 -21.66 -22.23
C GLY A 103 -4.41 -21.77 -23.69
N GLY A 104 -3.66 -21.19 -24.64
CA GLY A 104 -3.99 -21.23 -26.08
C GLY A 104 -5.07 -20.25 -26.56
N GLU A 105 -5.67 -19.47 -25.65
CA GLU A 105 -6.56 -18.35 -25.97
C GLU A 105 -5.81 -17.15 -26.58
N ASP A 106 -6.55 -16.21 -27.16
CA ASP A 106 -5.99 -14.96 -27.67
C ASP A 106 -5.47 -14.10 -26.51
N PRO A 107 -4.15 -13.80 -26.43
CA PRO A 107 -3.59 -13.00 -25.37
C PRO A 107 -4.20 -11.59 -25.27
N ALA A 108 -4.70 -11.04 -26.38
CA ALA A 108 -5.33 -9.73 -26.39
C ALA A 108 -6.64 -9.73 -25.57
N VAL A 109 -7.39 -10.84 -25.58
CA VAL A 109 -8.61 -11.00 -24.78
C VAL A 109 -8.26 -11.04 -23.29
N ALA A 110 -7.28 -11.86 -22.90
CA ALA A 110 -6.85 -11.96 -21.51
C ALA A 110 -6.33 -10.62 -20.95
N LEU A 111 -5.57 -9.86 -21.76
CA LEU A 111 -5.07 -8.54 -21.38
C LEU A 111 -6.20 -7.51 -21.26
N TYR A 112 -7.19 -7.54 -22.17
CA TYR A 112 -8.36 -6.67 -22.07
C TYR A 112 -9.16 -6.92 -20.78
N GLU A 113 -9.37 -8.19 -20.42
CA GLU A 113 -10.03 -8.57 -19.18
C GLU A 113 -9.24 -8.13 -17.94
N ALA A 114 -7.91 -8.32 -17.94
CA ALA A 114 -7.04 -7.86 -16.86
C ALA A 114 -7.14 -6.33 -16.66
N VAL A 115 -7.16 -5.57 -17.75
CA VAL A 115 -7.33 -4.10 -17.73
C VAL A 115 -8.69 -3.71 -17.14
N ALA A 116 -9.76 -4.42 -17.50
CA ALA A 116 -11.09 -4.17 -16.96
C ALA A 116 -11.14 -4.41 -15.43
N GLU A 117 -10.53 -5.50 -14.95
CA GLU A 117 -10.46 -5.80 -13.52
C GLU A 117 -9.55 -4.81 -12.77
N LEU A 118 -8.44 -4.35 -13.36
CA LEU A 118 -7.61 -3.28 -12.77
C LEU A 118 -8.38 -1.96 -12.61
N LYS A 119 -9.15 -1.56 -13.63
CA LYS A 119 -10.00 -0.35 -13.57
C LYS A 119 -11.06 -0.48 -12.46
N LYS A 120 -11.66 -1.66 -12.32
CA LYS A 120 -12.62 -1.97 -11.25
C LYS A 120 -11.96 -1.94 -9.87
N ALA A 121 -10.79 -2.56 -9.71
CA ALA A 121 -10.01 -2.56 -8.47
C ALA A 121 -9.60 -1.13 -8.07
N GLY A 122 -9.18 -0.29 -9.01
CA GLY A 122 -8.87 1.11 -8.76
C GLY A 122 -10.07 1.90 -8.23
N LYS A 123 -11.26 1.71 -8.81
CA LYS A 123 -12.50 2.32 -8.31
C LYS A 123 -12.86 1.83 -6.92
N GLN A 124 -12.77 0.53 -6.66
CA GLN A 124 -13.06 -0.06 -5.36
C GLN A 124 -12.08 0.45 -4.28
N SER A 125 -10.81 0.64 -4.65
CA SER A 125 -9.79 1.17 -3.74
C SER A 125 -10.12 2.59 -3.30
N VAL A 126 -10.55 3.47 -4.21
CA VAL A 126 -10.98 4.84 -3.84
C VAL A 126 -12.15 4.81 -2.86
N ASN A 127 -13.19 4.03 -3.13
CA ASN A 127 -14.35 3.93 -2.23
C ASN A 127 -13.96 3.40 -0.84
N LEU A 128 -13.04 2.44 -0.78
CA LEU A 128 -12.51 1.93 0.48
C LEU A 128 -11.67 3.01 1.18
N GLY A 129 -10.86 3.77 0.45
CA GLY A 129 -10.07 4.88 0.96
C GLY A 129 -10.94 5.98 1.58
N GLU A 130 -12.07 6.32 0.96
CA GLU A 130 -13.06 7.24 1.52
C GLU A 130 -13.66 6.71 2.84
N THR A 131 -13.96 5.41 2.89
CA THR A 131 -14.47 4.74 4.10
C THR A 131 -13.45 4.81 5.23
N PHE A 132 -12.17 4.54 4.96
CA PHE A 132 -11.08 4.68 5.92
C PHE A 132 -10.89 6.14 6.37
N ASN A 133 -11.02 7.11 5.46
CA ASN A 133 -10.92 8.53 5.80
C ASN A 133 -12.04 8.99 6.75
N HIS A 134 -13.27 8.52 6.51
CA HIS A 134 -14.40 8.77 7.42
C HIS A 134 -14.15 8.13 8.80
N ALA A 135 -13.71 6.86 8.83
CA ALA A 135 -13.36 6.19 10.08
C ALA A 135 -12.25 6.93 10.84
N ALA A 136 -11.19 7.35 10.15
CA ALA A 136 -10.12 8.17 10.72
C ALA A 136 -10.66 9.46 11.33
N SER A 137 -11.55 10.16 10.61
CA SER A 137 -12.19 11.39 11.10
C SER A 137 -13.00 11.17 12.38
N TYR A 138 -13.71 10.04 12.50
CA TYR A 138 -14.41 9.69 13.75
C TYR A 138 -13.43 9.37 14.87
N LEU A 139 -12.38 8.59 14.59
CA LEU A 139 -11.37 8.19 15.56
C LEU A 139 -10.54 9.38 16.08
N HIS A 140 -10.18 10.33 15.22
CA HIS A 140 -9.49 11.55 15.62
C HIS A 140 -10.34 12.47 16.50
N ARG A 141 -11.66 12.39 16.40
CA ARG A 141 -12.58 13.10 17.31
C ARG A 141 -12.69 12.43 18.68
N ILE A 142 -12.27 11.17 18.80
CA ILE A 142 -12.18 10.45 20.07
C ILE A 142 -10.82 10.83 20.70
N GLY A 143 -10.77 12.01 21.32
CA GLY A 143 -9.55 12.57 21.91
C GLY A 143 -9.82 13.73 22.86
N HIS A 144 -9.96 13.38 24.14
CA HIS A 144 -9.89 14.13 25.40
C HIS A 144 -9.94 15.67 25.42
N ASP A 145 -11.07 16.20 25.89
CA ASP A 145 -11.05 17.32 26.83
C ASP A 145 -10.04 16.98 27.94
N SER A 146 -8.94 17.73 28.01
CA SER A 146 -8.05 17.82 29.18
C SER A 146 -8.09 19.25 29.69
#